data_AF-A0A8T9CIU8-F1
#
_entry.id   AF-A0A8T9CIU8-F1
#
_cell.length_a   1.000
_cell.length_b   1.000
_cell.length_c   1.000
_cell.angle_alpha   90.00
_cell.angle_beta   90.00
_cell.angle_gamma   90.00
#
_symmetry.space_group_name_H-M   'P 1'
#
loop_
_entity.id
_entity.type
_entity.pdbx_description
1 polymer ?
#
loop_
_entity_poly.entity_id
_entity_poly.type
_entity_poly.pdbx_seq_one_letter_code
_entity_poly.pdbx_strand_id
1 'polypeptide(L)'
;DIHDTELLQSATFVLAVAANVPVDQIQRQFIQQSKISSPEKIRNMVSVQIPGIPLRALMVAPRQLPYHSGFSYFELDKSGQAWTEMAAAGAVALHVSGSFPDLNMQLWAIRG
;
A
#
# COMPACT_ATOMS: atom_id res chain seq x y z
N ASP A 1 -9.91 -10.08 -2.27
CA ASP A 1 -11.11 -9.34 -2.71
C ASP A 1 -11.63 -8.45 -1.60
N ILE A 2 -11.99 -7.22 -1.94
CA ILE A 2 -12.61 -6.23 -1.06
C ILE A 2 -14.11 -6.26 -1.38
N HIS A 3 -14.88 -6.98 -0.57
CA HIS A 3 -16.31 -7.22 -0.82
C HIS A 3 -17.20 -6.03 -0.41
N ASP A 4 -16.67 -5.09 0.37
CA ASP A 4 -17.39 -3.93 0.89
C ASP A 4 -16.99 -2.68 0.09
N THR A 5 -17.85 -2.29 -0.84
CA THR A 5 -17.65 -1.12 -1.70
C THR A 5 -17.71 0.21 -0.94
N GLU A 6 -18.38 0.23 0.22
CA GLU A 6 -18.44 1.41 1.07
C GLU A 6 -17.05 1.71 1.66
N LEU A 7 -16.30 0.67 2.05
CA LEU A 7 -14.92 0.82 2.52
C LEU A 7 -14.02 1.47 1.46
N LEU A 8 -14.15 1.10 0.19
CA LEU A 8 -13.35 1.69 -0.89
C LEU A 8 -13.57 3.21 -1.01
N GLN A 9 -14.79 3.67 -0.72
CA GLN A 9 -15.16 5.08 -0.80
C GLN A 9 -14.79 5.87 0.45
N SER A 10 -15.15 5.38 1.64
CA SER A 10 -15.08 6.16 2.88
C SER A 10 -13.84 5.88 3.73
N ALA A 11 -13.22 4.70 3.63
CA ALA A 11 -12.11 4.34 4.49
C ALA A 11 -10.77 4.94 4.02
N THR A 12 -9.88 5.16 4.98
CA THR A 12 -8.45 5.41 4.72
C THR A 12 -7.73 4.07 4.66
N PHE A 13 -6.96 3.85 3.60
CA PHE A 13 -6.19 2.62 3.43
C PHE A 13 -4.74 2.83 3.84
N VAL A 14 -4.28 1.99 4.78
CA VAL A 14 -2.94 2.07 5.34
C VAL A 14 -2.25 0.71 5.19
N LEU A 15 -1.09 0.71 4.54
CA LEU A 15 -0.19 -0.42 4.46
C LEU A 15 0.86 -0.30 5.57
N ALA A 16 0.85 -1.24 6.50
CA ALA A 16 1.92 -1.41 7.48
C ALA A 16 2.95 -2.40 6.93
N VAL A 17 4.23 -2.00 6.94
CA VAL A 17 5.35 -2.77 6.38
C VAL A 17 6.45 -2.90 7.41
N ALA A 18 6.89 -4.12 7.67
CA ALA A 18 8.09 -4.42 8.43
C ALA A 18 9.00 -5.36 7.64
N ALA A 19 10.30 -5.23 7.84
CA ALA A 19 11.32 -6.08 7.25
C ALA A 19 12.57 -6.02 8.11
N ASN A 20 13.50 -6.96 7.93
CA ASN A 20 14.78 -7.01 8.61
C ASN A 20 15.80 -6.02 7.99
N VAL A 21 15.41 -4.74 7.98
CA VAL A 21 16.22 -3.58 7.57
C VAL A 21 15.83 -2.36 8.41
N PRO A 22 16.66 -1.31 8.51
CA PRO A 22 16.31 -0.10 9.25
C PRO A 22 15.01 0.56 8.77
N VAL A 23 14.18 1.03 9.70
CA VAL A 23 12.86 1.66 9.43
C VAL A 23 12.98 2.82 8.45
N ASP A 24 13.99 3.68 8.59
CA ASP A 24 14.25 4.80 7.68
C ASP A 24 14.55 4.33 6.25
N GLN A 25 15.17 3.16 6.10
CA GLN A 25 15.42 2.54 4.80
C GLN A 25 14.11 2.09 4.18
N ILE A 26 13.22 1.45 4.96
CA ILE A 26 11.87 1.08 4.50
C ILE A 26 11.12 2.32 4.03
N GLN A 27 11.08 3.39 4.83
CA GLN A 27 10.35 4.62 4.48
C GLN A 27 10.81 5.24 3.16
N ARG A 28 12.13 5.25 2.90
CA ARG A 28 12.70 5.84 1.67
C ARG A 28 12.57 4.93 0.45
N GLN A 29 12.87 3.64 0.62
CA GLN A 29 13.02 2.71 -0.50
C GLN A 29 11.70 2.05 -0.89
N PHE A 30 10.84 1.75 0.07
CA PHE A 30 9.62 0.98 -0.19
C PHE A 30 8.69 1.69 -1.16
N ILE A 31 8.53 3.02 -1.05
CA ILE A 31 7.70 3.81 -1.98
C ILE A 31 8.20 3.67 -3.42
N GLN A 32 9.51 3.64 -3.64
CA GLN A 32 10.12 3.58 -4.97
C GLN A 32 10.14 2.15 -5.53
N GLN A 33 10.25 1.16 -4.65
CA GLN A 33 10.44 -0.25 -4.98
C GLN A 33 9.15 -1.08 -4.80
N SER A 34 8.02 -0.43 -4.58
CA SER A 34 6.72 -1.06 -4.55
C SER A 34 5.76 -0.41 -5.53
N LYS A 35 4.80 -1.20 -6.00
CA LYS A 35 3.75 -0.78 -6.91
C LYS A 35 2.43 -1.38 -6.48
N ILE A 36 1.40 -0.54 -6.39
CA ILE A 36 0.03 -0.95 -6.04
C ILE A 36 -0.88 -0.67 -7.22
N SER A 37 -1.70 -1.64 -7.61
CA SER A 37 -2.68 -1.50 -8.69
C SER A 37 -3.77 -2.59 -8.59
N SER A 38 -4.61 -2.72 -9.61
CA SER A 38 -5.47 -3.88 -9.78
C SER A 38 -4.66 -5.12 -10.23
N PRO A 39 -5.10 -6.35 -9.90
CA PRO A 39 -4.43 -7.59 -10.29
C PRO A 39 -4.22 -7.74 -11.80
N GLU A 40 -5.17 -7.26 -12.61
CA GLU A 40 -5.11 -7.33 -14.07
C GLU A 40 -4.01 -6.42 -14.66
N LYS A 41 -3.77 -5.27 -14.02
CA LYS A 41 -2.85 -4.25 -14.54
C LYS A 41 -1.44 -4.38 -14.01
N ILE A 42 -1.24 -5.01 -12.84
CA ILE A 42 0.05 -4.96 -12.16
C ILE A 42 1.21 -5.54 -12.99
N ARG A 43 0.99 -6.62 -13.74
CA ARG A 43 2.01 -7.24 -14.60
C ARG A 43 2.46 -6.30 -15.72
N ASN A 44 1.49 -5.70 -16.42
CA ASN A 44 1.77 -4.75 -17.50
C ASN A 44 2.42 -3.48 -16.94
N MET A 45 1.89 -2.96 -15.84
CA MET A 45 2.40 -1.75 -15.17
C MET A 45 3.87 -1.87 -14.78
N VAL A 46 4.29 -3.03 -14.25
CA VAL A 46 5.71 -3.30 -13.93
C VAL A 46 6.57 -3.32 -15.20
N SER A 47 6.08 -3.92 -16.29
CA SER A 47 6.80 -4.02 -17.56
C SER A 47 6.99 -2.65 -18.25
N VAL A 48 5.95 -1.81 -18.26
CA VAL A 48 5.95 -0.50 -18.96
C VAL A 48 6.17 0.70 -18.04
N GLN A 49 6.57 0.47 -16.79
CA GLN A 49 6.89 1.51 -15.80
C GLN A 49 5.79 2.55 -15.55
N ILE A 50 4.52 2.13 -15.63
CA ILE A 50 3.39 3.01 -15.35
C ILE A 50 3.30 3.27 -13.82
N PRO A 51 2.99 4.50 -13.38
CA PRO A 51 2.74 4.79 -11.97
C PRO A 51 1.47 4.07 -11.48
N GLY A 52 1.58 3.42 -10.31
CA GLY A 52 0.44 2.82 -9.61
C GLY A 52 -0.23 3.80 -8.65
N ILE A 53 -1.00 3.26 -7.71
CA ILE A 53 -1.53 4.03 -6.58
C ILE A 53 -0.35 4.55 -5.74
N PRO A 54 -0.22 5.88 -5.56
CA PRO A 54 0.87 6.45 -4.77
C PRO A 54 0.80 6.03 -3.30
N LEU A 55 1.97 5.86 -2.69
CA LEU A 55 2.12 5.63 -1.26
C LEU A 55 2.69 6.88 -0.57
N ARG A 56 2.06 7.29 0.52
CA ARG A 56 2.53 8.38 1.38
C ARG A 56 2.98 7.83 2.72
N ALA A 57 4.27 8.00 3.05
CA ALA A 57 4.77 7.62 4.37
C ALA A 57 4.10 8.45 5.48
N LEU A 58 3.67 7.77 6.54
CA LEU A 58 3.14 8.37 7.75
C LEU A 58 4.24 8.43 8.81
N MET A 59 4.40 9.58 9.47
CA MET A 59 5.40 9.77 10.51
C MET A 59 5.09 8.99 11.80
N VAL A 60 3.81 8.69 12.02
CA VAL A 60 3.32 7.97 13.19
C VAL A 60 2.28 6.94 12.77
N ALA A 61 2.18 5.85 13.53
CA ALA A 61 1.12 4.88 13.35
C ALA A 61 -0.25 5.57 13.56
N PRO A 62 -1.25 5.32 12.69
CA PRO A 62 -2.62 5.73 12.95
C PRO A 62 -3.12 5.18 14.29
N ARG A 63 -3.83 6.01 15.05
CA ARG A 63 -4.27 5.71 16.43
C ARG A 63 -5.21 4.50 16.53
N GLN A 64 -5.89 4.19 15.43
CA GLN A 64 -6.82 3.07 15.31
C GLN A 64 -6.11 1.72 15.12
N LEU A 65 -4.82 1.73 14.80
CA LEU A 65 -4.05 0.51 14.55
C LEU A 65 -3.33 0.05 15.83
N PRO A 66 -3.23 -1.28 16.06
CA PRO A 66 -2.39 -1.79 17.12
C PRO A 66 -0.94 -1.37 16.87
N TYR A 67 -0.26 -0.91 17.93
CA TYR A 67 1.15 -0.56 17.83
C TYR A 67 1.98 -1.81 17.56
N HIS A 68 2.72 -1.81 16.45
CA HIS A 68 3.69 -2.84 16.15
C HIS A 68 5.07 -2.17 16.01
N SER A 69 5.98 -2.46 16.94
CA SER A 69 7.35 -1.96 16.85
C SER A 69 8.01 -2.46 15.56
N GLY A 70 8.75 -1.58 14.87
CA GLY A 70 9.47 -1.92 13.64
C GLY A 70 8.65 -1.83 12.35
N PHE A 71 7.38 -1.42 12.43
CA PHE A 71 6.56 -1.16 11.24
C PHE A 71 6.68 0.30 10.76
N SER A 72 6.80 0.46 9.45
CA SER A 72 6.57 1.70 8.72
C SER A 72 5.15 1.70 8.15
N TYR A 73 4.47 2.85 8.20
CA TYR A 73 3.09 2.98 7.77
C TYR A 73 3.00 3.86 6.53
N PHE A 74 2.26 3.41 5.53
CA PHE A 74 2.06 4.11 4.27
C PHE A 74 0.57 4.23 3.96
N GLU A 75 0.09 5.44 3.73
CA GLU A 75 -1.27 5.67 3.26
C GLU A 75 -1.33 5.55 1.73
N LEU A 76 -2.35 4.89 1.22
CA LEU A 76 -2.64 4.83 -0.22
C LEU A 76 -3.38 6.10 -0.64
N ASP A 77 -2.86 6.81 -1.64
CA ASP A 77 -3.52 8.00 -2.20
C ASP A 77 -4.71 7.60 -3.09
N LYS A 78 -5.92 7.96 -2.64
CA LYS A 78 -7.19 7.62 -3.31
C LYS A 78 -7.65 8.65 -4.34
N SER A 79 -6.92 9.75 -4.54
CA SER A 79 -7.36 10.88 -5.36
C SER A 79 -7.23 10.66 -6.87
N GLY A 80 -6.39 9.69 -7.28
CA GLY A 80 -6.04 9.46 -8.68
C GLY A 80 -6.86 8.37 -9.39
N GLN A 81 -6.81 8.37 -10.72
CA GLN A 81 -7.45 7.37 -11.57
C GLN A 81 -7.04 5.92 -11.23
N ALA A 82 -5.79 5.69 -10.85
CA ALA A 82 -5.30 4.36 -10.46
C ALA A 82 -6.09 3.77 -9.29
N TRP A 83 -6.54 4.61 -8.35
CA TRP A 83 -7.43 4.18 -7.26
C TRP A 83 -8.80 3.77 -7.79
N THR A 84 -9.43 4.61 -8.62
CA THR A 84 -10.75 4.35 -9.20
C THR A 84 -10.78 3.03 -9.96
N GLU A 85 -9.75 2.75 -10.75
CA GLU A 85 -9.65 1.50 -11.52
C GLU A 85 -9.46 0.28 -10.62
N MET A 86 -8.64 0.41 -9.56
CA MET A 86 -8.47 -0.65 -8.57
C MET A 86 -9.77 -0.91 -7.80
N ALA A 87 -10.46 0.15 -7.36
CA ALA A 87 -11.72 0.06 -6.65
C ALA A 87 -12.81 -0.61 -7.52
N ALA A 88 -12.86 -0.30 -8.82
CA ALA A 88 -13.77 -0.95 -9.76
C ALA A 88 -13.47 -2.46 -9.93
N ALA A 89 -12.20 -2.85 -9.87
CA ALA A 89 -11.79 -4.25 -9.90
C ALA A 89 -12.07 -5.00 -8.57
N GLY A 90 -12.30 -4.28 -7.47
CA GLY A 90 -12.58 -4.88 -6.15
C GLY A 90 -11.40 -5.65 -5.54
N ALA A 91 -10.19 -5.49 -6.07
CA ALA A 91 -9.02 -6.23 -5.65
C ALA A 91 -7.75 -5.38 -5.75
N VAL A 92 -6.89 -5.51 -4.74
CA VAL A 92 -5.57 -4.86 -4.68
C VAL A 92 -4.51 -5.90 -5.01
N ALA A 93 -3.57 -5.53 -5.88
CA ALA A 93 -2.33 -6.23 -6.07
C ALA A 93 -1.15 -5.33 -5.68
N LEU A 94 -0.14 -5.94 -5.05
CA LEU A 94 1.10 -5.30 -4.63
C LEU A 94 2.28 -6.07 -5.25
N HIS A 95 3.17 -5.34 -5.89
CA HIS A 95 4.45 -5.84 -6.38
C HIS A 95 5.56 -5.13 -5.63
N VAL A 96 6.56 -5.89 -5.16
CA VAL A 96 7.74 -5.37 -4.49
C VAL A 96 8.97 -5.85 -5.26
N SER A 97 9.75 -4.93 -5.79
CA SER A 97 10.96 -5.20 -6.58
C SER A 97 12.25 -5.13 -5.75
N GLY A 98 12.16 -4.67 -4.50
CA GLY A 98 13.27 -4.53 -3.57
C GLY A 98 13.58 -5.77 -2.75
N SER A 99 14.79 -5.80 -2.17
CA SER A 99 15.17 -6.80 -1.17
C SER A 99 14.78 -6.32 0.23
N PHE A 100 13.68 -6.86 0.73
CA PHE A 100 13.19 -6.66 2.09
C PHE A 100 13.16 -8.03 2.78
N PRO A 101 14.25 -8.47 3.43
CA PRO A 101 14.27 -9.76 4.12
C PRO A 101 13.21 -9.80 5.21
N ASP A 102 12.59 -10.97 5.41
CA ASP A 102 11.52 -11.16 6.40
C ASP A 102 10.35 -10.16 6.24
N LEU A 103 10.02 -9.81 4.99
CA LEU A 103 8.95 -8.86 4.65
C LEU A 103 7.61 -9.31 5.23
N ASN A 104 7.07 -8.49 6.13
CA ASN A 104 5.75 -8.62 6.71
C ASN A 104 4.92 -7.39 6.34
N MET A 105 3.73 -7.62 5.82
CA MET A 105 2.85 -6.57 5.34
C MET A 105 1.41 -6.80 5.80
N GLN A 106 0.76 -5.72 6.20
CA GLN A 106 -0.65 -5.73 6.59
C GLN A 106 -1.34 -4.55 5.92
N LEU A 107 -2.44 -4.81 5.21
CA LEU A 107 -3.28 -3.78 4.62
C LEU A 107 -4.51 -3.56 5.50
N TRP A 108 -4.70 -2.32 5.94
CA TRP A 108 -5.77 -1.91 6.83
C TRP A 108 -6.70 -0.92 6.14
N ALA A 109 -8.00 -1.08 6.35
CA ALA A 109 -9.01 -0.08 6.01
C ALA A 109 -9.55 0.52 7.32
N ILE A 110 -9.27 1.81 7.55
CA ILE A 110 -9.70 2.54 8.74
C ILE A 110 -10.97 3.32 8.37
N ARG A 111 -12.10 2.95 8.99
CA ARG A 111 -13.34 3.72 8.90
C ARG A 111 -13.18 5.03 9.69
N GLY A 112 -13.65 6.13 9.10
CA GLY A 112 -13.74 7.44 9.76
C GLY A 112 -14.81 7.49 10.84
#